data_AF-A0A937HEU7-F1
#
_entry.id   AF-A0A937HEU7-F1
#
_cell.length_a   1.000
_cell.length_b   1.000
_cell.length_c   1.000
_cell.angle_alpha   90.00
_cell.angle_beta   90.00
_cell.angle_gamma   90.00
#
_symmetry.space_group_name_H-M   'P 1'
#
loop_
_entity.id
_entity.type
_entity.pdbx_description
1 polymer ?
#
loop_
_entity_poly.entity_id
_entity_poly.type
_entity_poly.pdbx_seq_one_letter_code
_entity_poly.pdbx_strand_id
1 'polypeptide(L)' 'VALPASLFVHHPDLNFKALQSKANFYKCGDDTSQPHFLSWNEINSPKPDFHRPEFFGSLLFE' A
#
# COMPACT_ATOMS: atom_id res chain seq x y z
N VAL A 1 -1.17 12.48 -4.09
CA VAL A 1 0.23 12.51 -3.58
C VAL A 1 1.15 12.20 -4.74
N ALA A 2 2.30 12.86 -4.83
CA ALA A 2 3.36 12.52 -5.79
C ALA A 2 4.57 12.00 -5.02
N LEU A 3 5.10 10.83 -5.40
CA LEU A 3 6.23 10.18 -4.74
C LEU A 3 7.38 9.99 -5.74
N PRO A 4 8.49 10.74 -5.62
CA PRO A 4 9.67 10.53 -6.45
C PRO A 4 10.33 9.17 -6.18
N ALA A 5 10.90 8.54 -7.22
CA ALA A 5 11.65 7.29 -7.10
C ALA A 5 12.83 7.40 -6.11
N SER A 6 13.41 8.60 -5.97
CA SER A 6 14.51 8.87 -5.05
C SER A 6 14.13 8.75 -3.57
N LEU A 7 12.84 8.66 -3.22
CA LEU A 7 12.41 8.44 -1.82
C LEU A 7 12.70 7.03 -1.32
N PHE A 8 12.89 6.06 -2.23
CA PHE A 8 13.10 4.66 -1.89
C PHE A 8 14.59 4.42 -1.57
N VAL A 9 15.05 4.82 -0.38
CA VAL A 9 16.48 4.84 0.01
C VAL A 9 17.19 3.48 -0.04
N HIS A 10 16.46 2.38 0.11
CA HIS A 10 16.99 1.02 -0.01
C HIS A 10 17.05 0.50 -1.46
N HIS A 11 16.50 1.28 -2.40
CA HIS A 11 16.47 1.00 -3.83
C HIS A 11 16.86 2.27 -4.61
N PRO A 12 18.11 2.75 -4.49
CA PRO A 12 18.54 4.01 -5.10
C PRO A 12 18.43 4.03 -6.64
N ASP A 13 18.49 2.86 -7.27
CA ASP A 13 18.38 2.70 -8.72
C ASP A 13 16.95 2.32 -9.17
N LEU A 14 15.93 2.54 -8.33
CA LEU A 14 14.54 2.20 -8.64
C LEU A 14 14.06 2.93 -9.89
N ASN A 15 13.56 2.15 -10.85
CA ASN A 15 12.89 2.64 -12.04
C ASN A 15 11.49 2.00 -12.12
N PHE A 16 10.47 2.83 -12.30
CA PHE A 16 9.09 2.36 -12.39
C PHE A 16 8.71 1.84 -13.78
N LYS A 17 9.47 2.13 -14.83
CA LYS A 17 9.11 1.70 -16.19
C LYS A 17 8.96 0.18 -16.28
N ALA A 18 7.80 -0.30 -16.74
CA ALA A 18 7.46 -1.72 -16.84
C ALA A 18 7.59 -2.52 -15.52
N LEU A 19 7.61 -1.85 -14.35
CA LEU A 19 7.83 -2.51 -13.07
C LEU A 19 6.56 -3.23 -12.61
N GLN A 20 6.71 -4.51 -12.25
CA GLN A 20 5.70 -5.24 -11.49
C GLN A 20 5.97 -5.07 -10.00
N SER A 21 4.99 -4.52 -9.28
CA SER A 21 5.08 -4.19 -7.87
C SER A 21 3.89 -4.77 -7.11
N LYS A 22 4.02 -4.84 -5.79
CA LYS A 22 2.94 -5.20 -4.87
C LYS A 22 2.68 -4.05 -3.91
N ALA A 23 1.43 -3.64 -3.78
CA ALA A 23 1.02 -2.61 -2.83
C ALA A 23 -0.45 -2.76 -2.41
N ASN A 24 -0.87 -1.92 -1.48
CA ASN A 24 -2.28 -1.73 -1.14
C ASN A 24 -2.51 -0.24 -0.78
N PHE A 25 -3.77 0.18 -0.74
CA PHE A 25 -4.17 1.55 -0.42
C PHE A 25 -5.25 1.53 0.65
N TYR A 26 -5.18 2.45 1.61
CA TYR A 26 -5.98 2.36 2.84
C TYR A 26 -6.74 3.65 3.14
N LYS A 27 -7.83 3.50 3.89
CA LYS A 27 -8.50 4.59 4.61
C LYS A 27 -8.78 4.15 6.04
N CYS A 28 -8.39 4.98 7.01
CA CYS A 28 -8.69 4.75 8.43
C CYS A 28 -9.23 6.01 9.11
N GLY A 29 -9.74 5.85 10.33
CA GLY A 29 -10.36 6.90 11.12
C GLY A 29 -10.59 6.46 12.56
N ASP A 30 -9.51 6.05 13.23
CA ASP A 30 -9.51 5.44 14.57
C ASP A 30 -10.20 6.32 15.62
N ASP A 31 -9.92 7.64 15.58
CA ASP A 31 -10.45 8.63 16.53
C ASP A 31 -11.73 9.34 16.05
N THR A 32 -12.39 8.82 15.02
CA THR A 32 -13.67 9.39 14.56
C THR A 32 -14.85 8.85 15.35
N SER A 33 -16.01 9.51 15.31
CA SER A 33 -17.22 9.04 16.00
C SER A 33 -17.65 7.62 15.61
N GLN A 34 -17.23 7.17 14.43
CA GLN A 34 -17.42 5.81 13.94
C GLN A 34 -16.09 5.29 13.36
N PRO A 35 -15.30 4.54 14.15
CA PRO A 35 -14.04 3.97 13.69
C PRO A 35 -14.24 3.10 12.45
N HIS A 36 -13.33 3.22 11.48
CA HIS A 36 -13.43 2.52 10.20
C HIS A 36 -12.05 2.24 9.62
N PHE A 37 -11.95 1.11 8.90
CA PHE A 37 -10.73 0.60 8.30
C PHE A 37 -11.08 -0.02 6.94
N LEU A 38 -10.55 0.56 5.86
CA LEU A 38 -10.81 0.13 4.49
C LEU A 38 -9.49 -0.11 3.76
N SER A 39 -9.50 -1.07 2.84
CA SER A 39 -8.38 -1.40 1.96
C SER A 39 -8.87 -1.59 0.53
N TRP A 40 -8.00 -1.31 -0.45
CA TRP A 40 -8.29 -1.57 -1.86
C TRP A 40 -8.25 -3.07 -2.18
N ASN A 41 -7.18 -3.76 -1.77
CA ASN A 41 -7.09 -5.21 -1.86
C ASN A 41 -7.43 -5.84 -0.50
N GLU A 42 -8.25 -6.89 -0.50
CA GLU A 42 -8.77 -7.51 0.72
C GLU A 42 -7.66 -8.01 1.64
N ILE A 43 -7.77 -7.69 2.94
CA ILE A 43 -6.89 -8.20 4.00
C ILE A 43 -7.70 -9.15 4.87
N ASN A 44 -7.41 -10.45 4.76
CA ASN A 44 -8.04 -11.46 5.59
C ASN A 44 -7.26 -11.61 6.91
N SER A 45 -7.64 -10.84 7.93
CA SER A 45 -7.00 -10.86 9.24
C SER A 45 -8.04 -10.74 10.37
N PRO A 46 -7.79 -11.30 11.56
CA PRO A 46 -8.76 -11.30 12.67
C PRO A 46 -9.11 -9.91 13.21
N LYS A 47 -8.27 -8.90 12.96
CA LYS A 47 -8.41 -7.52 13.39
C LYS A 47 -7.77 -6.60 12.36
N PRO A 48 -8.14 -5.31 12.27
CA PRO A 48 -7.49 -4.37 11.35
C PRO A 48 -5.97 -4.38 11.49
N ASP A 49 -5.28 -4.79 10.43
CA ASP A 49 -3.83 -4.88 10.36
C ASP A 49 -3.36 -4.60 8.92
N PHE A 50 -2.92 -3.37 8.67
CA PHE A 50 -2.51 -2.95 7.32
C PHE A 50 -1.10 -3.42 6.94
N HIS A 51 -0.25 -3.77 7.90
CA HIS A 51 1.16 -4.11 7.65
C HIS A 51 1.33 -5.59 7.26
N ARG A 52 0.59 -6.02 6.22
CA ARG A 52 0.52 -7.41 5.76
C ARG A 52 0.84 -7.53 4.27
N PRO A 53 2.14 -7.60 3.90
CA PRO A 53 2.57 -7.66 2.50
C PRO A 53 2.00 -8.84 1.71
N GLU A 54 1.62 -9.94 2.37
CA GLU A 54 0.99 -11.09 1.73
C GLU A 54 -0.39 -10.77 1.13
N PHE A 55 -1.06 -9.70 1.60
CA PHE A 55 -2.34 -9.23 1.08
C PHE A 55 -2.21 -8.02 0.15
N PHE A 56 -1.02 -7.73 -0.37
CA PHE A 56 -0.85 -6.68 -1.37
C PHE A 56 -1.36 -7.13 -2.75
N GLY A 57 -2.07 -6.23 -3.42
CA GLY A 57 -2.48 -6.39 -4.82
C GLY A 57 -1.34 -6.08 -5.78
N SER A 58 -1.52 -6.46 -7.05
CA SER A 58 -0.55 -6.22 -8.12
C SER A 58 -0.67 -4.81 -8.68
N LEU A 59 0.46 -4.10 -8.79
CA LEU A 59 0.59 -2.86 -9.53
C LEU A 59 1.52 -3.08 -10.73
N LEU A 60 1.03 -2.77 -11.93
CA LEU A 60 1.82 -2.78 -13.15
C LEU A 60 2.03 -1.34 -13.61
N PHE A 61 3.27 -0.91 -13.65
CA PHE A 61 3.67 0.39 -14.17
C PHE A 61 4.01 0.26 -15.66
N GLU A 62 3.66 1.26 -16.46
CA GLU A 62 3.95 1.33 -17.90
C GLU A 62 5.42 1.71 -18.19
#